data_AF-A0A8C6HU00-F1
#
_entry.id   AF-A0A8C6HU00-F1
#
_cell.length_a   1.000
_cell.length_b   1.000
_cell.length_c   1.000
_cell.angle_alpha   90.00
_cell.angle_beta   90.00
_cell.angle_gamma   90.00
#
_symmetry.space_group_name_H-M   'P 1'
#
loop_
_entity.id
_entity.type
_entity.pdbx_description
1 polymer ?
#
loop_
_entity_poly.entity_id
_entity_poly.type
_entity_poly.pdbx_seq_one_letter_code
_entity_poly.pdbx_strand_id
1 'polypeptide(L)'
;MELENFVANNLLLKARLGFNKQTGRSKKWRELLKFPPVSMCTELRWSIEKDFSSLCDKQPIGRLLFRQFCDTKPDLKRCIEFLDAVAEYEVTIEEEQREFGLAIFSRFFKEKSEVPLPEIPPAIVKECKWNLKQNSPSQNVFEECAGISVSRVVSLWVFF
;
A
#
# COMPACT_ATOMS: atom_id res chain seq x y z
N MET A 1 -26.67 40.40 -12.94
CA MET A 1 -27.20 39.14 -12.39
C MET A 1 -27.21 37.99 -13.39
N GLU A 2 -27.99 38.03 -14.50
CA GLU A 2 -28.04 36.88 -15.43
C GLU A 2 -26.74 36.62 -16.21
N LEU A 3 -26.10 37.68 -16.73
CA LEU A 3 -24.83 37.56 -17.47
C LEU A 3 -23.67 37.08 -16.57
N GLU A 4 -23.61 37.57 -15.33
CA GLU A 4 -22.59 37.17 -14.35
C GLU A 4 -22.72 35.68 -14.01
N ASN A 5 -23.95 35.19 -13.83
CA ASN A 5 -24.22 33.78 -13.59
C ASN A 5 -23.80 32.91 -14.79
N PHE A 6 -24.09 33.36 -16.01
CA PHE A 6 -23.66 32.66 -17.22
C PHE A 6 -22.13 32.60 -17.34
N VAL A 7 -21.42 33.71 -17.10
CA VAL A 7 -19.95 33.78 -17.13
C VAL A 7 -19.33 32.88 -16.06
N ALA A 8 -19.84 32.93 -14.82
CA ALA A 8 -19.36 32.08 -13.73
C ALA A 8 -19.57 30.58 -14.02
N ASN A 9 -20.73 30.20 -14.55
CA ASN A 9 -21.02 28.82 -14.94
C ASN A 9 -20.11 28.35 -16.09
N ASN A 10 -19.84 29.20 -17.08
CA ASN A 10 -18.91 28.87 -18.17
C ASN A 10 -17.47 28.67 -17.67
N LEU A 11 -16.99 29.53 -16.76
CA LEU A 11 -15.67 29.42 -16.15
C LEU A 11 -15.54 28.14 -15.31
N LEU A 12 -16.57 27.79 -14.54
CA LEU A 12 -16.59 26.55 -13.75
C LEU A 12 -16.56 25.31 -14.64
N LEU A 13 -17.34 25.28 -15.72
CA LEU A 13 -17.34 24.19 -16.68
C LEU A 13 -15.95 24.04 -17.32
N LYS A 14 -15.31 25.14 -17.72
CA LYS A 14 -13.94 25.13 -18.24
C LYS A 14 -12.93 24.61 -17.21
N ALA A 15 -13.05 24.98 -15.94
CA ALA A 15 -12.18 24.50 -14.88
C ALA A 15 -12.35 22.99 -14.63
N ARG A 16 -13.59 22.47 -14.70
CA ARG A 16 -13.90 21.04 -14.52
C ARG A 16 -13.42 20.16 -15.65
N LEU A 17 -13.53 20.65 -16.89
CA LEU A 17 -13.07 19.92 -18.07
C LEU A 17 -11.55 19.75 -18.09
N GLY A 18 -10.83 20.64 -17.39
CA GLY A 18 -9.37 20.62 -17.26
C GLY A 18 -8.69 20.93 -18.58
N PHE A 19 -7.89 21.99 -18.66
CA PHE A 19 -7.01 22.13 -19.83
C PHE A 19 -5.90 21.07 -19.66
N ASN A 20 -5.80 20.14 -20.61
CA ASN A 20 -4.77 19.08 -20.74
C ASN A 20 -3.84 18.84 -19.53
N LYS A 21 -4.15 17.85 -18.68
CA LYS A 21 -3.33 17.20 -17.60
C LYS A 21 -2.47 18.06 -16.63
N GLN A 22 -2.24 19.37 -16.84
CA GLN A 22 -1.33 20.20 -16.05
C GLN A 22 -1.86 21.60 -15.68
N THR A 23 -3.03 22.04 -16.15
CA THR A 23 -3.33 23.49 -16.16
C THR A 23 -4.26 23.99 -15.04
N GLY A 24 -4.60 23.18 -14.05
CA GLY A 24 -5.34 23.65 -12.86
C GLY A 24 -4.44 24.27 -11.79
N ARG A 25 -3.12 24.06 -11.89
CA ARG A 25 -2.15 24.49 -10.87
C ARG A 25 -1.62 25.88 -11.19
N SER A 26 -1.39 26.69 -10.15
CA SER A 26 -0.70 27.98 -10.26
C SER A 26 0.66 27.81 -10.92
N LYS A 27 1.09 28.76 -11.76
CA LYS A 27 2.44 28.75 -12.37
C LYS A 27 3.57 28.69 -11.32
N LYS A 28 3.31 29.16 -10.09
CA LYS A 28 4.26 29.16 -8.96
C LYS A 28 4.04 28.02 -7.97
N TRP A 29 3.30 26.98 -8.32
CA TRP A 29 2.94 25.90 -7.37
C TRP A 29 4.16 25.24 -6.69
N ARG A 30 5.30 25.15 -7.39
CA ARG A 30 6.54 24.60 -6.82
C ARG A 30 7.17 25.49 -5.74
N GLU A 31 7.04 26.80 -5.88
CA GLU A 31 7.51 27.76 -4.87
C GLU A 31 6.59 27.71 -3.64
N LEU A 32 5.27 27.63 -3.87
CA LEU A 32 4.27 27.54 -2.81
C LEU A 32 4.38 26.25 -1.98
N LEU A 33 4.73 25.13 -2.62
CA LEU A 33 4.85 23.81 -2.00
C LEU A 33 6.30 23.39 -1.75
N LYS A 34 7.22 24.36 -1.62
CA LYS A 34 8.61 24.06 -1.32
C LYS A 34 8.74 23.51 0.09
N PHE A 35 9.46 22.39 0.24
CA PHE A 35 9.69 21.80 1.55
C PHE A 35 10.58 22.68 2.42
N PRO A 36 10.31 22.73 3.74
CA PRO A 36 11.21 23.35 4.69
C PRO A 36 12.48 22.49 4.86
N PRO A 37 13.60 23.09 5.32
CA PRO A 37 14.78 22.34 5.76
C PRO A 37 14.43 21.35 6.90
N VAL A 38 15.09 20.20 6.93
CA VAL A 38 14.84 19.14 7.93
C VAL A 38 15.02 19.64 9.37
N SER A 39 15.92 20.60 9.60
CA SER A 39 16.13 21.22 10.92
C SER A 39 14.87 21.89 11.49
N MET A 40 13.99 22.41 10.62
CA MET A 40 12.72 23.03 11.03
C MET A 40 11.64 22.00 11.39
N CYS A 41 11.83 20.72 11.04
CA CYS A 41 10.86 19.66 11.33
C CYS A 41 11.07 19.01 12.70
N THR A 42 12.00 19.52 13.53
CA THR A 42 12.38 18.91 14.80
C THR A 42 11.20 18.84 15.77
N GLU A 43 10.47 19.94 15.97
CA GLU A 43 9.29 19.95 16.85
C GLU A 43 8.23 18.93 16.40
N LEU A 44 7.92 18.91 15.10
CA LEU A 44 6.98 17.96 14.51
C LEU A 44 7.41 16.50 14.74
N ARG A 45 8.73 16.22 14.67
CA ARG A 45 9.28 14.89 14.94
C ARG A 45 9.04 14.43 16.38
N TRP A 46 8.99 15.36 17.34
CA TRP A 46 8.74 15.05 18.75
C TRP A 46 7.24 14.97 19.07
N SER A 47 6.41 15.79 18.43
CA SER A 47 4.98 15.86 18.69
C SER A 47 4.17 14.76 18.00
N ILE A 48 4.70 14.18 16.91
CA ILE A 48 4.00 13.14 16.16
C ILE A 48 3.99 11.82 16.93
N GLU A 49 2.81 11.23 17.06
CA GLU A 49 2.65 9.92 17.67
C GLU A 49 3.26 8.83 16.77
N LYS A 50 4.09 7.98 17.36
CA LYS A 50 4.75 6.87 16.68
C LYS A 50 3.83 5.64 16.60
N ASP A 51 2.70 5.81 15.92
CA ASP A 51 1.79 4.72 15.58
C ASP A 51 2.01 4.27 14.13
N PHE A 52 2.33 2.97 13.97
CA PHE A 52 2.51 2.37 12.65
C PHE A 52 1.23 2.42 11.82
N SER A 53 0.07 2.12 12.42
CA SER A 53 -1.21 2.09 11.68
C SER A 53 -1.54 3.47 11.12
N SER A 54 -1.31 4.53 11.90
CA SER A 54 -1.46 5.90 11.44
C SER A 54 -0.45 6.26 10.34
N LEU A 55 0.85 6.11 10.61
CA LEU A 55 1.91 6.69 9.76
C LEU A 55 2.16 5.90 8.48
N CYS A 56 2.09 4.56 8.54
CA CYS A 56 2.51 3.69 7.45
C CYS A 56 1.36 3.05 6.67
N ASP A 57 0.11 3.16 7.17
CA ASP A 57 -1.06 2.57 6.51
C ASP A 57 -2.13 3.61 6.20
N LYS A 58 -2.73 4.23 7.24
CA LYS A 58 -3.85 5.18 7.07
C LYS A 58 -3.46 6.45 6.33
N GLN A 59 -2.25 6.96 6.53
CA GLN A 59 -1.77 8.17 5.87
C GLN A 59 -1.18 7.86 4.48
N PRO A 60 -1.76 8.33 3.36
CA PRO A 60 -1.33 7.93 2.03
C PRO A 60 0.12 8.30 1.69
N ILE A 61 0.58 9.49 2.08
CA ILE A 61 1.96 9.93 1.84
C ILE A 61 2.93 9.12 2.70
N GLY A 62 2.60 8.90 3.98
CA GLY A 62 3.43 8.10 4.88
C GLY A 62 3.53 6.65 4.42
N ARG A 63 2.43 6.04 3.97
CA ARG A 63 2.40 4.71 3.34
C ARG A 63 3.30 4.63 2.10
N LEU A 64 3.27 5.64 1.23
CA LEU A 64 4.13 5.67 0.04
C LEU A 64 5.61 5.80 0.40
N LEU A 65 5.97 6.72 1.31
CA LEU A 65 7.35 6.89 1.78
C LEU A 65 7.86 5.61 2.47
N PHE A 66 7.01 4.96 3.25
CA PHE A 66 7.34 3.70 3.90
C PHE A 66 7.59 2.57 2.89
N ARG A 67 6.78 2.46 1.83
CA ARG A 67 7.02 1.51 0.74
C ARG A 67 8.34 1.79 0.01
N GLN A 68 8.64 3.05 -0.29
CA GLN A 68 9.93 3.44 -0.87
C GLN A 68 11.10 3.03 0.04
N PHE A 69 10.94 3.12 1.35
CA PHE A 69 11.93 2.60 2.29
C PHE A 69 12.02 1.07 2.25
N CYS A 70 10.90 0.35 2.25
CA CYS A 70 10.89 -1.11 2.14
C CYS A 70 11.56 -1.61 0.86
N ASP A 71 11.44 -0.88 -0.25
CA ASP A 71 12.12 -1.21 -1.52
C ASP A 71 13.66 -1.24 -1.41
N THR A 72 14.22 -0.53 -0.42
CA THR A 72 15.68 -0.54 -0.17
C THR A 72 16.16 -1.81 0.52
N LYS A 73 15.26 -2.62 1.09
CA LYS A 73 15.59 -3.84 1.84
C LYS A 73 14.86 -5.06 1.26
N PRO A 74 15.58 -6.04 0.68
CA PRO A 74 14.97 -7.18 0.00
C PRO A 74 13.94 -7.93 0.86
N ASP A 75 14.25 -8.17 2.14
CA ASP A 75 13.36 -8.88 3.08
C ASP A 75 12.02 -8.15 3.29
N LEU A 76 12.07 -6.83 3.49
CA LEU A 76 10.88 -6.00 3.66
C LEU A 76 10.10 -5.89 2.36
N LYS A 77 10.81 -5.65 1.25
CA LYS A 77 10.20 -5.59 -0.08
C LYS A 77 9.39 -6.85 -0.37
N ARG A 78 9.96 -8.03 -0.11
CA ARG A 78 9.27 -9.30 -0.32
C ARG A 78 8.04 -9.46 0.58
N CYS A 79 8.09 -8.99 1.83
CA CYS A 79 6.90 -8.97 2.70
C CYS A 79 5.80 -8.06 2.13
N ILE A 80 6.15 -6.87 1.66
CA ILE A 80 5.19 -5.93 1.05
C ILE A 80 4.60 -6.52 -0.23
N GLU A 81 5.41 -7.12 -1.10
CA GLU A 81 4.91 -7.80 -2.31
C GLU A 81 3.94 -8.94 -2.00
N PHE A 82 4.19 -9.69 -0.91
CA PHE A 82 3.26 -10.72 -0.45
C PHE A 82 1.94 -10.12 0.02
N LEU A 83 1.99 -9.07 0.86
CA LEU A 83 0.79 -8.40 1.35
C LEU A 83 -0.03 -7.76 0.22
N ASP A 84 0.64 -7.21 -0.80
CA ASP A 84 -0.03 -6.68 -2.00
C ASP A 84 -0.74 -7.79 -2.77
N ALA A 85 -0.09 -8.93 -2.96
CA ALA A 85 -0.70 -10.06 -3.64
C ALA A 85 -1.89 -10.63 -2.85
N VAL A 86 -1.83 -10.67 -1.51
CA VAL A 86 -2.96 -11.07 -0.66
C VAL A 86 -4.12 -10.08 -0.79
N ALA A 87 -3.85 -8.78 -0.74
CA ALA A 87 -4.89 -7.76 -0.92
C ALA A 87 -5.55 -7.85 -2.31
N GLU A 88 -4.80 -8.17 -3.35
CA GLU A 88 -5.32 -8.42 -4.69
C GLU A 88 -6.18 -9.70 -4.74
N TYR A 89 -5.77 -10.76 -4.03
CA TYR A 89 -6.52 -12.02 -3.95
C TYR A 89 -7.90 -11.86 -3.27
N GLU A 90 -7.98 -11.03 -2.23
CA GLU A 90 -9.23 -10.74 -1.51
C GLU A 90 -10.28 -10.07 -2.39
N VAL A 91 -9.84 -9.26 -3.37
CA VAL A 91 -10.73 -8.56 -4.32
C VAL A 91 -10.87 -9.26 -5.68
N THR A 92 -10.16 -10.38 -5.88
CA THR A 92 -10.24 -11.18 -7.10
C THR A 92 -11.57 -11.91 -7.18
N ILE A 93 -12.15 -12.01 -8.38
CA ILE A 93 -13.40 -12.73 -8.62
C ILE A 93 -13.24 -14.24 -8.35
N GLU A 94 -14.31 -14.90 -7.90
CA GLU A 94 -14.28 -16.31 -7.45
C GLU A 94 -13.73 -17.28 -8.52
N GLU A 95 -13.99 -17.00 -9.81
CA GLU A 95 -13.55 -17.81 -10.95
C GLU A 95 -12.02 -17.90 -11.08
N GLU A 96 -11.32 -16.78 -10.84
CA GLU A 96 -9.87 -16.66 -10.96
C GLU A 96 -9.15 -16.81 -9.62
N GLN A 97 -9.89 -16.67 -8.52
CA GLN A 97 -9.35 -16.62 -7.16
C GLN A 97 -8.49 -17.85 -6.84
N ARG A 98 -8.92 -19.04 -7.23
CA ARG A 98 -8.16 -20.27 -7.00
C ARG A 98 -6.81 -20.28 -7.71
N GLU A 99 -6.78 -19.91 -8.99
CA GLU A 99 -5.54 -19.88 -9.77
C GLU A 99 -4.58 -18.82 -9.24
N PHE A 100 -5.12 -17.64 -8.90
CA PHE A 100 -4.36 -16.55 -8.31
C PHE A 100 -3.77 -16.94 -6.94
N GLY A 101 -4.56 -17.57 -6.06
CA GLY A 101 -4.08 -18.08 -4.77
C GLY A 101 -3.00 -19.15 -4.90
N LEU A 102 -3.10 -20.04 -5.88
CA LEU A 102 -2.04 -21.02 -6.18
C LEU A 102 -0.76 -20.35 -6.70
N ALA A 103 -0.87 -19.28 -7.48
CA ALA A 103 0.27 -18.48 -7.94
C ALA A 103 0.98 -17.79 -6.77
N ILE A 104 0.24 -17.17 -5.85
CA ILE A 104 0.77 -16.62 -4.59
C ILE A 104 1.51 -17.72 -3.81
N PHE A 105 0.85 -18.87 -3.60
CA PHE A 105 1.45 -19.97 -2.86
C PHE A 105 2.77 -20.44 -3.50
N SER A 106 2.79 -20.54 -4.83
CA SER A 106 3.99 -20.96 -5.56
C SER A 106 5.13 -19.95 -5.42
N ARG A 107 4.85 -18.66 -5.67
CA ARG A 107 5.83 -17.56 -5.65
C ARG A 107 6.46 -17.35 -4.27
N PHE A 108 5.65 -17.43 -3.21
CA PHE A 108 6.10 -17.04 -1.87
C PHE A 108 6.51 -18.22 -0.98
N PHE A 109 5.91 -19.41 -1.16
CA PHE A 109 6.13 -20.55 -0.25
C PHE A 109 6.77 -21.80 -0.90
N LYS A 110 6.67 -22.01 -2.22
CA LYS A 110 7.32 -23.17 -2.88
C LYS A 110 8.68 -22.85 -3.46
N GLU A 111 8.81 -21.69 -4.09
CA GLU A 111 10.04 -21.29 -4.74
C GLU A 111 11.13 -21.09 -3.67
N LYS A 112 12.27 -21.77 -3.82
CA LYS A 112 13.46 -21.51 -2.99
C LYS A 112 13.99 -20.14 -3.38
N SER A 113 13.36 -19.10 -2.85
CA SER A 113 13.85 -17.75 -3.05
C SER A 113 15.09 -17.52 -2.19
N GLU A 114 16.04 -16.76 -2.74
CA GLU A 114 17.20 -16.23 -2.02
C GLU A 114 16.79 -15.38 -0.81
N VAL A 115 15.58 -14.81 -0.83
CA VAL A 115 15.00 -14.03 0.27
C VAL A 115 13.72 -14.75 0.72
N PRO A 116 13.71 -15.49 1.84
CA PRO A 116 12.49 -16.10 2.34
C PRO A 116 11.56 -15.06 2.99
N LEU A 117 10.26 -15.37 3.03
CA LEU A 117 9.35 -14.67 3.95
C LEU A 117 9.80 -14.90 5.41
N PRO A 118 9.35 -14.06 6.37
CA PRO A 118 9.55 -14.31 7.80
C PRO A 118 9.15 -15.75 8.18
N GLU A 119 9.68 -16.26 9.28
CA GLU A 119 9.39 -17.62 9.78
C GLU A 119 7.90 -17.82 10.06
N ILE A 120 7.13 -18.11 9.01
CA ILE A 120 5.73 -18.48 9.09
C ILE A 120 5.70 -19.97 9.50
N PRO A 121 5.02 -20.32 10.60
CA PRO A 121 4.90 -21.68 11.06
C PRO A 121 4.48 -22.65 9.93
N PRO A 122 5.16 -23.80 9.78
CA PRO A 122 4.87 -24.74 8.70
C PRO A 122 3.47 -25.36 8.81
N ALA A 123 2.85 -25.31 9.99
CA ALA A 123 1.45 -25.69 10.19
C ALA A 123 0.50 -24.77 9.42
N ILE A 124 0.67 -23.44 9.55
CA ILE A 124 -0.14 -22.42 8.88
C ILE A 124 0.03 -22.54 7.35
N VAL A 125 1.27 -22.71 6.88
CA VAL A 125 1.53 -22.89 5.43
C VAL A 125 0.84 -24.15 4.88
N LYS A 126 0.80 -25.25 5.66
CA LYS A 126 0.10 -26.47 5.27
C LYS A 126 -1.42 -26.26 5.22
N GLU A 127 -1.96 -25.52 6.17
CA GLU A 127 -3.38 -25.18 6.24
C GLU A 127 -3.80 -24.28 5.07
N CYS A 128 -3.05 -23.22 4.77
CA CYS A 128 -3.28 -22.38 3.59
C CYS A 128 -3.30 -23.24 2.31
N LYS A 129 -2.34 -24.16 2.16
CA LYS A 129 -2.27 -25.08 1.02
C LYS A 129 -3.50 -26.01 0.94
N TRP A 130 -4.02 -26.43 2.09
CA TRP A 130 -5.22 -27.26 2.15
C TRP A 130 -6.45 -26.47 1.72
N ASN A 131 -6.61 -25.26 2.25
CA ASN A 131 -7.75 -24.39 1.95
C ASN A 131 -7.78 -23.94 0.48
N LEU A 132 -6.63 -23.70 -0.15
CA LEU A 132 -6.53 -23.42 -1.60
C LEU A 132 -6.94 -24.58 -2.50
N LYS A 133 -6.92 -25.82 -2.00
CA LYS A 133 -7.28 -27.01 -2.78
C LYS A 133 -8.76 -27.32 -2.77
N GLN A 134 -9.54 -26.65 -1.91
CA GLN A 134 -10.98 -26.81 -1.86
C GLN A 134 -11.62 -26.24 -3.15
N ASN A 135 -12.84 -26.70 -3.48
CA ASN A 135 -13.53 -26.29 -4.71
C ASN A 135 -13.88 -24.79 -4.72
N SER A 136 -14.09 -24.18 -3.55
CA SER A 136 -14.27 -22.74 -3.37
C SER A 136 -13.35 -22.28 -2.22
N PRO A 137 -12.12 -21.81 -2.51
CA PRO A 137 -11.22 -21.29 -1.48
C PRO A 137 -11.80 -20.01 -0.89
N SER A 138 -11.67 -19.81 0.43
CA SER A 138 -12.16 -18.59 1.08
C SER A 138 -11.31 -17.37 0.70
N GLN A 139 -11.87 -16.16 0.85
CA GLN A 139 -11.10 -14.91 0.71
C GLN A 139 -10.01 -14.77 1.78
N ASN A 140 -10.19 -15.39 2.94
CA ASN A 140 -9.30 -15.24 4.10
C ASN A 140 -8.19 -16.30 4.18
N VAL A 141 -7.90 -17.02 3.10
CA VAL A 141 -6.93 -18.13 3.11
C VAL A 141 -5.55 -17.71 3.60
N PHE A 142 -5.15 -16.45 3.36
CA PHE A 142 -3.83 -15.93 3.74
C PHE A 142 -3.86 -15.02 4.97
N GLU A 143 -4.99 -14.84 5.65
CA GLU A 143 -5.17 -13.86 6.73
C GLU A 143 -4.11 -14.02 7.84
N GLU A 144 -3.85 -15.25 8.28
CA GLU A 144 -2.87 -15.53 9.32
C GLU A 144 -1.42 -15.32 8.84
N CYS A 145 -1.12 -15.69 7.59
CA CYS A 145 0.19 -15.43 6.97
C CYS A 145 0.44 -13.93 6.79
N ALA A 146 -0.59 -13.18 6.41
CA ALA A 146 -0.55 -11.73 6.28
C ALA A 146 -0.34 -11.06 7.64
N GLY A 147 -1.04 -11.51 8.70
CA GLY A 147 -0.87 -11.00 10.06
C GLY A 147 0.56 -11.15 10.60
N ILE A 148 1.20 -12.30 10.34
CA ILE A 148 2.61 -12.54 10.71
C ILE A 148 3.54 -11.62 9.90
N SER A 149 3.29 -11.48 8.61
CA SER A 149 4.09 -10.62 7.72
C SER A 149 3.98 -9.14 8.11
N VAL A 150 2.77 -8.65 8.43
CA VAL A 150 2.54 -7.30 8.97
C VAL A 150 3.30 -7.15 10.27
N SER A 151 3.16 -8.07 11.22
CA SER A 151 3.84 -8.01 12.52
C SER A 151 5.35 -7.90 12.38
N ARG A 152 5.96 -8.60 11.40
CA ARG A 152 7.38 -8.48 11.09
C ARG A 152 7.75 -7.09 10.57
N VAL A 153 6.95 -6.55 9.64
CA VAL A 153 7.14 -5.22 9.06
C VAL A 153 7.02 -4.13 10.15
N VAL A 154 6.02 -4.23 11.03
CA VAL A 154 5.85 -3.32 12.18
C VAL A 154 7.02 -3.44 13.15
N SER A 155 7.44 -4.65 13.49
CA SER A 155 8.54 -4.86 14.43
C SER A 155 9.84 -4.25 13.92
N LEU A 156 10.09 -4.33 12.61
CA LEU A 156 11.25 -3.69 11.99
C LEU A 156 11.11 -2.17 11.95
N TRP A 157 9.90 -1.64 11.79
CA TRP A 157 9.64 -0.20 11.83
C TRP A 157 9.98 0.44 13.18
N VAL A 158 9.74 -0.25 14.31
CA VAL A 158 10.06 0.26 15.66
C VAL A 158 11.55 0.57 15.86
N PHE A 159 12.43 -0.04 15.07
CA PHE A 159 13.87 0.21 15.11
C PHE A 159 14.33 1.41 14.25
N PHE A 160 13.42 2.12 13.58
CA PHE A 160 13.71 3.30 12.73
C PHE A 160 13.06 4.58 13.28
#